data_AF-A0A970F6U9-F1
#
_entry.id   AF-A0A970F6U9-F1
#
_cell.length_a   1.000
_cell.length_b   1.000
_cell.length_c   1.000
_cell.angle_alpha   90.00
_cell.angle_beta   90.00
_cell.angle_gamma   90.00
#
_symmetry.space_group_name_H-M   'P 1'
#
loop_
_entity.id
_entity.type
_entity.pdbx_description
1 polymer ?
#
loop_
_entity_poly.entity_id
_entity_poly.type
_entity_poly.pdbx_seq_one_letter_code
_entity_poly.pdbx_strand_id
1 'polypeptide(L)'
;TQLIENNLQEKDEILHDLERTKHAFSDYQASACLIADYKTTTNKQDFKSEHYQEFKRYDNAKKDLNHLKKQYSIYTFEDLQVYKESVLKDRSMLYKHFTEMQKQKNLEQKNERKR
;
A
#
# COMPACT_ATOMS: atom_id res chain seq x y z
N THR A 1 16.13 -15.70 -13.63
CA THR A 1 14.78 -16.09 -13.19
C THR A 1 14.52 -15.67 -11.75
N GLN A 2 15.32 -16.13 -10.77
CA GLN A 2 15.16 -15.77 -9.35
C GLN A 2 15.08 -14.26 -9.07
N LEU A 3 15.93 -13.45 -9.72
CA LEU A 3 15.89 -11.98 -9.56
C LEU A 3 14.54 -11.37 -9.96
N ILE A 4 13.94 -11.83 -11.05
CA ILE A 4 12.65 -11.31 -11.54
C ILE A 4 11.51 -11.76 -10.62
N GLU A 5 11.57 -12.98 -10.09
CA GLU A 5 10.61 -13.50 -9.10
C GLU A 5 10.68 -12.69 -7.80
N ASN A 6 11.89 -12.39 -7.31
CA ASN A 6 12.09 -11.55 -6.12
C ASN A 6 11.55 -10.14 -6.36
N ASN A 7 11.81 -9.53 -7.52
CA ASN A 7 11.30 -8.21 -7.86
C ASN A 7 9.77 -8.21 -7.99
N LEU A 8 9.16 -9.27 -8.53
CA LEU A 8 7.70 -9.40 -8.60
C LEU A 8 7.08 -9.47 -7.21
N GLN A 9 7.66 -10.29 -6.32
CA GLN A 9 7.23 -10.41 -4.93
C GLN A 9 7.30 -9.07 -4.21
N GLU A 10 8.40 -8.31 -4.38
CA GLU A 10 8.53 -6.97 -3.82
C GLU A 10 7.42 -6.02 -4.29
N LYS A 11 7.09 -6.03 -5.60
CA LYS A 11 5.99 -5.20 -6.13
C LYS A 11 4.63 -5.63 -5.57
N ASP A 12 4.39 -6.94 -5.41
CA ASP A 12 3.16 -7.46 -4.82
C ASP A 12 3.02 -7.04 -3.34
N GLU A 13 4.10 -7.08 -2.57
CA GLU A 13 4.13 -6.64 -1.17
C GLU A 13 3.83 -5.14 -1.04
N ILE A 14 4.45 -4.31 -1.90
CA ILE A 14 4.17 -2.87 -1.95
C ILE A 14 2.70 -2.63 -2.27
N LEU A 15 2.14 -3.28 -3.29
CA LEU A 15 0.73 -3.10 -3.66
C LEU A 15 -0.23 -3.51 -2.54
N HIS A 16 0.05 -4.62 -1.87
CA HIS A 16 -0.75 -5.07 -0.74
C HIS A 16 -0.73 -4.05 0.41
N ASP A 17 0.45 -3.48 0.71
CA ASP A 17 0.57 -2.49 1.78
C ASP A 17 -0.11 -1.16 1.44
N LEU A 18 0.01 -0.68 0.20
CA LEU A 18 -0.72 0.50 -0.28
C LEU A 18 -2.24 0.29 -0.21
N GLU A 19 -2.72 -0.91 -0.55
CA GLU A 19 -4.14 -1.25 -0.48
C GLU A 19 -4.66 -1.27 0.97
N ARG A 20 -3.88 -1.85 1.89
CA ARG A 20 -4.20 -1.90 3.33
C ARG A 20 -4.32 -0.51 3.94
N THR A 21 -3.50 0.44 3.48
CA THR A 21 -3.38 1.78 4.06
C THR A 21 -4.19 2.87 3.33
N LYS A 22 -4.86 2.54 2.21
CA LYS A 22 -5.56 3.51 1.36
C LYS A 22 -6.65 4.33 2.08
N HIS A 23 -7.29 3.75 3.09
CA HIS A 23 -8.37 4.39 3.84
C HIS A 23 -7.88 5.42 4.86
N ALA A 24 -6.57 5.46 5.14
CA ALA A 24 -6.00 6.33 6.15
C ALA A 24 -6.27 7.82 5.89
N PHE A 25 -6.30 8.24 4.62
CA PHE A 25 -6.63 9.63 4.26
C PHE A 25 -8.07 9.99 4.62
N SER A 26 -9.04 9.18 4.22
CA SER A 26 -10.45 9.42 4.49
C SER A 26 -10.75 9.33 5.98
N ASP A 27 -10.18 8.34 6.68
CA ASP A 27 -10.44 8.11 8.10
C ASP A 27 -9.85 9.24 8.97
N TYR A 28 -8.66 9.71 8.61
CA TYR A 28 -8.03 10.84 9.28
C TYR A 28 -8.83 12.14 9.07
N GLN A 29 -9.29 12.39 7.84
CA GLN A 29 -10.12 13.55 7.52
C GLN A 29 -11.49 13.49 8.22
N ALA A 30 -12.15 12.33 8.22
CA ALA A 30 -13.44 12.14 8.88
C ALA A 30 -13.35 12.34 10.41
N SER A 31 -12.18 12.11 10.99
CA SER A 31 -11.93 12.32 12.42
C SER A 31 -11.76 13.80 12.81
N ALA A 32 -11.76 14.75 11.85
CA ALA A 32 -11.49 16.16 12.13
C ALA A 32 -12.46 16.77 13.15
N CYS A 33 -13.75 16.48 13.04
CA CYS A 33 -14.77 16.97 13.98
C CYS A 33 -14.56 16.40 15.38
N LEU A 34 -14.38 15.07 15.51
CA LEU A 34 -14.08 14.41 16.79
C LEU A 34 -12.90 15.08 17.51
N ILE A 35 -11.81 15.34 16.78
CA ILE A 35 -10.61 15.95 17.35
C ILE A 35 -10.86 17.42 17.73
N ALA A 36 -11.70 18.15 16.99
CA ALA A 36 -12.10 19.50 17.36
C ALA A 36 -12.93 19.52 18.65
N ASP A 37 -13.94 18.65 18.75
CA ASP A 37 -14.82 18.55 19.92
C ASP A 37 -14.04 18.10 21.17
N TYR A 38 -13.12 17.15 21.00
CA TYR A 38 -12.22 16.73 22.09
C TYR A 38 -11.35 17.86 22.64
N LYS A 39 -10.93 18.81 21.79
CA LYS A 39 -10.09 19.94 22.21
C LYS A 39 -10.86 20.95 23.06
N THR A 40 -12.15 21.12 22.81
CA THR A 40 -13.00 22.07 23.52
C THR A 40 -13.68 21.46 24.74
N THR A 41 -13.74 20.13 24.83
CA THR A 41 -14.37 19.42 25.93
C THR A 41 -13.61 19.57 27.25
N THR A 42 -14.34 19.87 28.32
CA THR A 42 -13.79 20.05 29.67
C THR A 42 -13.34 18.73 30.31
N ASN A 43 -14.16 17.67 30.22
CA ASN A 43 -13.79 16.34 30.72
C ASN A 43 -13.29 15.43 29.59
N LYS A 44 -11.96 15.46 29.37
CA LYS A 44 -11.30 14.70 28.30
C LYS A 44 -11.35 13.18 28.49
N GLN A 45 -11.41 12.71 29.73
CA GLN A 45 -11.36 11.28 30.03
C GLN A 45 -12.69 10.61 29.69
N ASP A 46 -13.80 11.24 30.08
CA ASP A 46 -15.14 10.73 29.78
C ASP A 46 -15.39 10.78 28.27
N PHE A 47 -15.08 11.90 27.61
CA PHE A 47 -15.22 12.04 26.16
C PHE A 47 -14.44 10.96 25.38
N LYS A 48 -13.20 10.66 25.80
CA LYS A 48 -12.41 9.58 25.20
C LYS A 48 -13.01 8.20 25.42
N SER A 49 -13.64 7.98 26.57
CA SER A 49 -14.26 6.70 26.91
C SER A 49 -15.52 6.48 26.08
N GLU A 50 -16.33 7.53 25.90
CA GLU A 50 -17.53 7.51 25.06
C GLU A 50 -17.19 7.32 23.57
N HIS A 51 -16.13 7.98 23.08
CA HIS A 51 -15.72 7.96 21.67
C HIS A 51 -14.51 7.06 21.38
N TYR A 52 -14.32 6.01 22.19
CA TYR A 52 -13.11 5.18 22.14
C TYR A 52 -12.83 4.60 20.74
N GLN A 53 -13.86 4.12 20.04
CA GLN A 53 -13.68 3.49 18.72
C GLN A 53 -13.27 4.51 17.66
N GLU A 54 -13.78 5.73 17.74
CA GLU A 54 -13.44 6.81 16.83
C GLU A 54 -12.00 7.28 17.06
N PHE A 55 -11.55 7.40 18.32
CA PHE A 55 -10.14 7.65 18.63
C PHE A 55 -9.22 6.53 18.13
N LYS A 56 -9.62 5.27 18.29
CA LYS A 56 -8.86 4.12 17.77
C LYS A 56 -8.70 4.20 16.26
N ARG A 57 -9.76 4.57 15.51
CA ARG A 57 -9.69 4.77 14.06
C ARG A 57 -8.77 5.94 13.70
N TYR A 58 -8.90 7.07 14.37
CA TYR A 58 -8.02 8.24 14.18
C TYR A 58 -6.54 7.87 14.38
N ASP A 59 -6.22 7.18 15.48
CA ASP A 59 -4.85 6.81 15.82
C ASP A 59 -4.26 5.82 14.80
N ASN A 60 -5.06 4.86 14.32
CA ASN A 60 -4.65 3.93 13.26
C ASN A 60 -4.41 4.66 11.94
N ALA A 61 -5.36 5.51 11.51
CA ALA A 61 -5.21 6.31 10.30
C ALA A 61 -3.96 7.20 10.36
N LYS A 62 -3.70 7.83 11.51
CA LYS A 62 -2.49 8.64 11.72
C LYS A 62 -1.19 7.80 11.64
N LYS A 63 -1.20 6.57 12.15
CA LYS A 63 -0.05 5.65 12.02
C LYS A 63 0.19 5.26 10.56
N ASP A 64 -0.87 4.91 9.84
CA ASP A 64 -0.78 4.53 8.43
C ASP A 64 -0.32 5.69 7.54
N LEU A 65 -0.81 6.92 7.77
CA LEU A 65 -0.31 8.13 7.09
C LEU A 65 1.19 8.37 7.35
N ASN A 66 1.64 8.18 8.58
CA ASN A 66 3.07 8.31 8.90
C ASN A 66 3.92 7.23 8.24
N HIS A 67 3.39 6.01 8.12
CA HIS A 67 4.03 4.91 7.41
C HIS A 67 4.17 5.23 5.92
N LEU A 68 3.08 5.63 5.25
CA LEU A 68 3.07 6.05 3.85
C LEU A 68 4.09 7.16 3.57
N LYS A 69 4.15 8.17 4.45
CA LYS A 69 5.14 9.25 4.34
C LYS A 69 6.57 8.76 4.45
N LYS A 70 6.86 7.86 5.40
CA LYS A 70 8.25 7.41 5.67
C LYS A 70 8.76 6.41 4.66
N GLN A 71 7.92 5.46 4.23
CA GLN A 71 8.34 4.39 3.34
C GLN A 71 8.30 4.81 1.87
N TYR A 72 7.28 5.58 1.47
CA TYR A 72 6.99 5.84 0.06
C TYR A 72 7.00 7.33 -0.30
N SER A 73 7.22 8.22 0.67
CA SER A 73 7.11 9.68 0.46
C SER A 73 5.74 10.11 -0.08
N ILE A 74 4.67 9.42 0.33
CA ILE A 74 3.28 9.70 -0.04
C ILE A 74 2.66 10.64 0.98
N TYR A 75 2.12 11.78 0.54
CA TYR A 75 1.55 12.82 1.40
C TYR A 75 0.06 13.04 1.18
N THR A 76 -0.45 12.66 0.02
CA THR A 76 -1.84 12.84 -0.39
C THR A 76 -2.43 11.54 -0.94
N PHE A 77 -3.76 11.48 -1.03
CA PHE A 77 -4.44 10.36 -1.68
C PHE A 77 -4.09 10.29 -3.19
N GLU A 78 -3.90 11.43 -3.84
CA GLU A 78 -3.44 11.51 -5.24
C GLU A 78 -2.07 10.86 -5.40
N ASP A 79 -1.10 11.20 -4.54
CA ASP A 79 0.24 10.59 -4.55
C ASP A 79 0.16 9.07 -4.41
N LEU A 80 -0.75 8.57 -3.57
CA LEU A 80 -0.97 7.14 -3.39
C LEU A 80 -1.47 6.49 -4.68
N GLN A 81 -2.43 7.10 -5.38
CA GLN A 81 -2.93 6.57 -6.65
C GLN A 81 -1.83 6.55 -7.71
N VAL A 82 -1.12 7.66 -7.88
CA VAL A 82 -0.02 7.78 -8.85
C VAL A 82 1.08 6.75 -8.57
N TYR A 83 1.49 6.59 -7.32
CA TYR A 83 2.52 5.62 -6.95
C TYR A 83 2.03 4.18 -7.18
N LYS A 84 0.79 3.86 -6.78
CA LYS A 84 0.17 2.55 -7.01
C LYS A 84 0.12 2.20 -8.50
N GLU A 85 -0.27 3.13 -9.36
CA GLU A 85 -0.27 2.95 -10.82
C GLU A 85 1.13 2.68 -11.36
N SER A 86 2.14 3.40 -10.88
CA SER A 86 3.53 3.16 -11.27
C SER A 86 3.98 1.75 -10.89
N VAL A 87 3.68 1.30 -9.67
CA VAL A 87 4.05 -0.05 -9.20
C VAL A 87 3.32 -1.13 -10.01
N LEU A 88 2.04 -0.93 -10.34
CA LEU A 88 1.28 -1.83 -11.21
C LEU A 88 1.90 -1.94 -12.61
N LYS A 89 2.33 -0.81 -13.17
CA LYS A 89 2.98 -0.76 -14.48
C LYS A 89 4.30 -1.53 -14.47
N ASP A 90 5.16 -1.30 -13.48
CA ASP A 90 6.43 -2.02 -13.30
C ASP A 90 6.19 -3.53 -13.17
N ARG A 91 5.23 -3.91 -12.32
CA ARG A 91 4.83 -5.31 -12.12
C ARG A 91 4.38 -5.95 -13.43
N SER A 92 3.55 -5.28 -14.22
CA SER A 92 3.10 -5.79 -15.52
C SER A 92 4.27 -6.00 -16.50
N MET A 93 5.27 -5.11 -16.49
CA MET A 93 6.47 -5.28 -17.32
C MET A 93 7.30 -6.49 -16.87
N LEU A 94 7.50 -6.65 -15.56
CA LEU A 94 8.22 -7.80 -14.99
C LEU A 94 7.53 -9.13 -15.35
N TYR A 95 6.20 -9.21 -15.24
CA TYR A 95 5.43 -10.40 -15.64
C TYR A 95 5.60 -10.73 -17.12
N LYS A 96 5.57 -9.72 -17.99
CA LYS A 96 5.78 -9.91 -19.43
C LYS A 96 7.17 -10.48 -19.72
N HIS A 97 8.21 -9.88 -19.15
CA HIS A 97 9.58 -10.36 -19.30
C HIS A 97 9.76 -11.78 -18.74
N PHE A 98 9.19 -12.06 -17.57
CA PHE A 98 9.22 -13.40 -17.00
C PHE A 98 8.60 -14.44 -17.93
N THR A 99 7.44 -14.12 -18.51
CA THR A 99 6.73 -15.00 -19.44
C THR A 99 7.53 -15.25 -20.71
N GLU A 100 8.16 -14.21 -21.26
CA GLU A 100 9.02 -14.30 -22.45
C GLU A 100 10.24 -15.21 -22.19
N MET A 101 10.94 -15.02 -21.07
CA MET A 101 12.07 -15.87 -20.69
C MET A 101 11.67 -17.35 -20.55
N GLN A 102 10.52 -17.63 -19.93
CA GLN A 102 10.04 -19.01 -19.78
C GLN A 102 9.71 -19.64 -21.13
N LYS A 103 9.10 -18.88 -22.05
CA LYS A 103 8.86 -19.35 -23.43
C LYS A 103 10.17 -19.69 -24.15
N GLN A 104 11.17 -18.83 -24.03
CA GLN A 104 12.49 -19.01 -24.66
C GLN A 104 13.20 -20.27 -24.12
N LYS A 105 13.22 -20.43 -22.79
CA LYS A 105 13.78 -21.62 -22.13
C LYS A 105 13.09 -22.91 -22.57
N ASN A 106 11.76 -22.89 -22.71
CA ASN A 106 10.99 -24.04 -23.20
C ASN A 106 11.28 -24.37 -24.67
N LEU A 107 11.53 -23.37 -25.51
CA LEU A 107 11.91 -23.55 -26.91
C LEU A 107 13.31 -24.16 -27.03
N GLU A 108 14.28 -23.65 -26.26
CA GLU A 108 15.65 -24.18 -26.20
C GLU A 108 15.65 -25.66 -25.78
N GLN A 109 14.95 -26.00 -24.69
CA GLN A 109 14.83 -27.38 -24.22
C GLN A 109 14.17 -28.31 -25.24
N LYS A 110 13.18 -27.82 -26.00
CA LYS A 110 12.55 -28.60 -27.08
C LYS A 110 13.50 -28.82 -28.26
N ASN A 111 14.36 -27.87 -28.56
CA ASN A 111 15.33 -27.98 -29.65
C ASN A 111 16.50 -28.88 -29.27
N GLU A 112 16.95 -28.87 -28.02
CA GLU A 112 17.96 -29.80 -27.49
C GLU A 112 17.47 -31.25 -27.49
N ARG A 113 16.22 -31.50 -27.10
CA ARG A 113 15.62 -32.86 -27.12
C ARG A 113 15.38 -33.43 -28.52
N LYS A 114 15.46 -32.61 -29.56
CA LYS A 114 15.26 -33.01 -30.96
C LYS A 114 16.57 -33.21 -31.72
N ARG A 115 17.71 -32.86 -31.12
CA ARG A 115 19.05 -33.17 -31.62
C ARG A 115 19.54 -34.47 -31.00
#